data_AF-A0A135VWV9-F1
#
_entry.id   AF-A0A135VWV9-F1
#
_cell.length_a   1.000
_cell.length_b   1.000
_cell.length_c   1.000
_cell.angle_alpha   90.00
_cell.angle_beta   90.00
_cell.angle_gamma   90.00
#
_symmetry.space_group_name_H-M   'P 1'
#
loop_
_entity.id
_entity.type
_entity.pdbx_description
1 polymer ?
#
loop_
_entity_poly.entity_id
_entity_poly.type
_entity_poly.pdbx_seq_one_letter_code
_entity_poly.pdbx_strand_id
1 'polypeptide(L)'
;MSEDIMVMRYEFFSWRGFLTGAAGIIAALTVQSLISFPAVWSDGALLFAANLVFTALVVGVASGGVLVFLFPPNQDIIGVAGLGSDDATQYMSLALVVLALVQPILSGFLLFFEYFANDPLIVVWVIASFAAPSVGLTVAMFDRTASIASDLRLYFSVHETLNMSKLDWLRGVGPRTATYRMGMLESAARNVGGLRLSGHIIEREREYFQLTK
;
A
#
# COMPACT_ATOMS: atom_id res chain seq x y z
N MET A 1 19.60 16.21 21.80
CA MET A 1 18.86 15.53 20.71
C MET A 1 19.87 14.64 20.01
N SER A 2 19.79 13.31 20.15
CA SER A 2 20.70 12.43 19.42
C SER A 2 20.27 12.40 17.95
N GLU A 3 21.16 12.82 17.07
CA GLU A 3 21.01 12.82 15.62
C GLU A 3 20.59 11.43 15.07
N ASP A 4 20.82 10.36 15.84
CA ASP A 4 20.43 8.98 15.51
C ASP A 4 18.92 8.70 15.55
N ILE A 5 18.09 9.50 16.24
CA ILE A 5 16.63 9.25 16.33
C ILE A 5 15.90 9.74 15.07
N MET A 6 16.55 10.58 14.25
CA MET A 6 16.04 11.04 12.95
C MET A 6 16.76 10.36 11.77
N VAL A 7 17.23 9.12 11.95
CA VAL A 7 17.53 8.26 10.78
C VAL A 7 16.20 7.97 10.10
N MET A 8 15.85 8.86 9.18
CA MET A 8 14.71 8.82 8.27
C MET A 8 14.48 7.38 7.80
N ARG A 9 13.36 6.78 8.20
CA ARG A 9 12.93 5.50 7.64
C ARG A 9 12.55 5.74 6.18
N TYR A 10 13.52 5.59 5.29
CA TYR A 10 13.37 5.79 3.85
C TYR A 10 12.71 4.61 3.11
N GLU A 11 12.33 3.55 3.81
CA GLU A 11 11.63 2.41 3.21
C GLU A 11 10.13 2.72 3.09
N PHE A 12 9.77 3.54 2.11
CA PHE A 12 8.38 3.85 1.75
C PHE A 12 7.72 2.76 0.89
N PHE A 13 8.54 1.88 0.33
CA PHE A 13 8.10 0.72 -0.41
C PHE A 13 7.74 -0.41 0.55
N SER A 14 6.47 -0.87 0.54
CA SER A 14 6.10 -2.04 1.34
C SER A 14 6.54 -3.31 0.61
N TRP A 15 7.63 -3.92 1.09
CA TRP A 15 8.08 -5.23 0.62
C TRP A 15 7.02 -6.31 0.80
N ARG A 16 6.24 -6.26 1.89
CA ARG A 16 5.15 -7.22 2.10
C ARG A 16 4.00 -6.99 1.13
N GLY A 17 3.64 -5.74 0.86
CA GLY A 17 2.66 -5.39 -0.18
C GLY A 17 3.12 -5.86 -1.56
N PHE A 18 4.39 -5.66 -1.90
CA PHE A 18 5.01 -6.17 -3.13
C PHE A 18 4.90 -7.70 -3.22
N LEU A 19 5.40 -8.42 -2.20
CA LEU A 19 5.42 -9.88 -2.19
C LEU A 19 4.00 -10.45 -2.24
N THR A 20 3.06 -9.85 -1.51
CA THR A 20 1.66 -10.30 -1.48
C THR A 20 0.98 -10.10 -2.84
N GLY A 21 1.17 -8.93 -3.47
CA GLY A 21 0.63 -8.66 -4.80
C GLY A 21 1.25 -9.58 -5.87
N ALA A 22 2.57 -9.73 -5.86
CA ALA A 22 3.30 -10.59 -6.80
C ALA A 22 2.90 -12.07 -6.64
N ALA A 23 2.86 -12.58 -5.41
CA ALA A 23 2.44 -13.95 -5.14
C ALA A 23 0.97 -14.19 -5.50
N GLY A 24 0.10 -13.21 -5.21
CA GLY A 24 -1.33 -13.28 -5.53
C GLY A 24 -1.58 -13.41 -7.02
N ILE A 25 -0.89 -12.61 -7.86
CA ILE A 25 -1.09 -12.69 -9.31
C ILE A 25 -0.45 -13.95 -9.92
N ILE A 26 0.71 -14.38 -9.42
CA ILE A 26 1.32 -15.65 -9.84
C ILE A 26 0.36 -16.81 -9.53
N ALA A 27 -0.19 -16.85 -8.32
CA ALA A 27 -1.13 -17.89 -7.92
C ALA A 27 -2.38 -17.87 -8.80
N ALA A 28 -2.99 -16.70 -9.03
CA ALA A 28 -4.18 -16.56 -9.86
C ALA A 28 -3.93 -17.08 -11.30
N LEU A 29 -2.86 -16.61 -11.95
CA LEU A 29 -2.55 -17.00 -13.33
C LEU A 29 -2.08 -18.46 -13.45
N THR A 30 -1.40 -19.00 -12.43
CA THR A 30 -1.00 -20.40 -12.40
C THR A 30 -2.21 -21.31 -12.24
N VAL A 31 -3.12 -20.98 -11.32
CA VAL A 31 -4.36 -21.76 -11.15
C VAL A 31 -5.24 -21.65 -12.40
N GLN A 32 -5.34 -20.47 -13.00
CA GLN A 32 -6.02 -20.28 -14.28
C GLN A 32 -5.44 -21.20 -15.36
N SER A 33 -4.12 -21.20 -15.55
CA SER A 33 -3.52 -22.01 -16.63
C SER A 33 -3.70 -23.50 -16.41
N LEU A 34 -3.68 -23.97 -15.16
CA LEU A 34 -3.90 -25.38 -14.85
C LEU A 34 -5.35 -25.84 -15.10
N ILE A 35 -6.33 -24.94 -14.93
CA ILE A 35 -7.75 -25.25 -15.09
C ILE A 35 -8.22 -25.01 -16.53
N SER A 36 -7.93 -23.83 -17.08
CA SER A 36 -8.50 -23.37 -18.34
C SER A 36 -7.68 -23.77 -19.57
N PHE A 37 -6.36 -23.85 -19.47
CA PHE A 37 -5.48 -24.11 -20.62
C PHE A 37 -4.15 -24.79 -20.24
N PRO A 38 -4.18 -26.04 -19.72
CA PRO A 38 -2.97 -26.71 -19.22
C PRO A 38 -1.90 -26.93 -20.30
N ALA A 39 -2.30 -26.98 -21.58
CA ALA A 39 -1.40 -27.13 -22.73
C ALA A 39 -0.34 -26.01 -22.85
N VAL A 40 -0.55 -24.83 -22.24
CA VAL A 40 0.46 -23.76 -22.24
C VAL A 40 1.79 -24.21 -21.63
N TRP A 41 1.75 -25.19 -20.71
CA TRP A 41 2.93 -25.75 -20.05
C TRP A 41 3.69 -26.78 -20.91
N SER A 42 3.12 -27.27 -22.01
CA SER A 42 3.84 -28.05 -23.02
C SER A 42 4.28 -27.19 -24.20
N ASP A 43 3.39 -26.29 -24.64
CA ASP A 43 3.52 -25.62 -25.94
C ASP A 43 4.37 -24.34 -25.84
N GLY A 44 4.35 -23.68 -24.68
CA GLY A 44 4.93 -22.35 -24.49
C GLY A 44 5.40 -22.07 -23.07
N ALA A 45 5.84 -23.11 -22.33
CA ALA A 45 6.11 -23.03 -20.89
C ALA A 45 7.06 -21.89 -20.51
N LEU A 46 8.16 -21.73 -21.28
CA LEU A 46 9.16 -20.69 -21.03
C LEU A 46 8.56 -19.30 -21.18
N LEU A 47 7.78 -19.07 -22.24
CA LEU A 47 7.14 -17.79 -22.50
C LEU A 47 6.09 -17.48 -21.43
N PHE A 48 5.32 -18.49 -21.02
CA PHE A 48 4.33 -18.33 -19.96
C PHE A 48 4.97 -18.05 -18.60
N ALA A 49 6.05 -18.75 -18.25
CA ALA A 49 6.82 -18.49 -17.04
C ALA A 49 7.41 -17.06 -17.04
N ALA A 50 7.95 -16.60 -18.18
CA ALA A 50 8.43 -15.23 -18.33
C ALA A 50 7.30 -14.20 -18.15
N ASN A 51 6.12 -14.47 -18.71
CA ASN A 51 4.93 -13.63 -18.51
C ASN A 51 4.48 -13.61 -17.04
N LEU A 52 4.47 -14.75 -16.33
CA LEU A 52 4.17 -14.80 -14.90
C LEU A 52 5.12 -13.89 -14.11
N VAL A 53 6.42 -13.98 -14.35
CA VAL A 53 7.43 -13.14 -13.67
C VAL A 53 7.22 -11.67 -14.00
N PHE A 54 7.04 -11.33 -15.28
CA PHE A 54 6.82 -9.94 -15.70
C PHE A 54 5.58 -9.33 -15.05
N THR A 55 4.45 -10.04 -15.10
CA THR A 55 3.20 -9.61 -14.49
C THR A 55 3.30 -9.53 -12.96
N ALA A 56 4.01 -10.47 -12.32
CA ALA A 56 4.27 -10.42 -10.89
C ALA A 56 5.06 -9.18 -10.48
N LEU A 57 6.08 -8.79 -11.27
CA LEU A 57 6.85 -7.59 -11.03
C LEU A 57 5.98 -6.33 -11.18
N VAL A 58 5.15 -6.24 -12.21
CA VAL A 58 4.26 -5.08 -12.43
C VAL A 58 3.26 -4.95 -11.27
N VAL A 59 2.53 -6.02 -10.96
CA VAL A 59 1.51 -6.01 -9.89
C VAL A 59 2.16 -5.81 -8.52
N GLY A 60 3.29 -6.46 -8.27
CA GLY A 60 4.05 -6.30 -7.03
C GLY A 60 4.53 -4.87 -6.85
N VAL A 61 5.18 -4.28 -7.86
CA VAL A 61 5.71 -2.90 -7.78
C VAL A 61 4.58 -1.90 -7.54
N ALA A 62 3.46 -2.05 -8.24
CA ALA A 62 2.28 -1.22 -7.99
C ALA A 62 1.77 -1.40 -6.55
N SER A 63 1.61 -2.65 -6.08
CA SER A 63 1.10 -2.94 -4.73
C SER A 63 1.99 -2.38 -3.61
N GLY A 64 3.31 -2.52 -3.73
CA GLY A 64 4.27 -2.02 -2.75
C GLY A 64 4.58 -0.53 -2.87
N GLY A 65 4.43 0.04 -4.07
CA GLY A 65 4.85 1.41 -4.40
C GLY A 65 3.74 2.46 -4.39
N VAL A 66 2.46 2.09 -4.51
CA VAL A 66 1.35 3.06 -4.59
C VAL A 66 1.31 4.02 -3.39
N LEU A 67 1.68 3.55 -2.20
CA LEU A 67 1.68 4.37 -0.99
C LEU A 67 2.78 5.43 -0.97
N VAL A 68 3.89 5.22 -1.68
CA VAL A 68 4.97 6.23 -1.83
C VAL A 68 4.40 7.52 -2.45
N PHE A 69 3.45 7.36 -3.36
CA PHE A 69 2.86 8.47 -4.11
C PHE A 69 1.61 9.03 -3.42
N LEU A 70 0.86 8.21 -2.66
CA LEU A 70 -0.26 8.72 -1.84
C LEU A 70 0.23 9.46 -0.57
N PHE A 71 1.39 9.05 -0.04
CA PHE A 71 1.99 9.57 1.18
C PHE A 71 3.47 9.90 0.97
N PRO A 72 3.79 11.02 0.30
CA PRO A 72 5.17 11.36 -0.01
C PRO A 72 6.07 11.46 1.24
N PRO A 73 7.37 11.12 1.09
CA PRO A 73 8.34 10.87 2.17
C PRO A 73 8.44 11.89 3.29
N ASN A 74 8.22 13.16 2.98
CA ASN A 74 8.43 14.25 3.94
C ASN A 74 7.24 14.46 4.90
N GLN A 75 6.23 13.58 4.89
CA GLN A 75 4.94 13.80 5.58
C GLN A 75 4.72 12.96 6.85
N ASP A 76 5.63 12.04 7.20
CA ASP A 76 5.47 11.18 8.39
C ASP A 76 6.27 11.62 9.60
N ILE A 77 7.13 12.62 9.47
CA ILE A 77 7.77 13.22 10.64
C ILE A 77 6.85 14.33 11.12
N ILE A 78 6.32 14.18 12.34
CA ILE A 78 5.60 15.25 13.03
C ILE A 78 6.54 16.46 13.11
N GLY A 79 6.33 17.46 12.26
CA GLY A 79 7.12 18.71 12.21
C GLY A 79 8.02 18.90 10.99
N VAL A 80 8.08 17.98 10.01
CA VAL A 80 8.81 18.21 8.75
C VAL A 80 7.80 18.47 7.63
N ALA A 81 8.07 19.52 6.84
CA ALA A 81 7.22 19.92 5.72
C ALA A 81 7.32 18.90 4.58
N GLY A 82 6.22 18.17 4.39
CA GLY A 82 5.96 17.35 3.22
C GLY A 82 6.14 18.10 1.91
N LEU A 83 6.79 17.49 0.90
CA LEU A 83 6.43 17.81 -0.48
C LEU A 83 4.93 17.52 -0.61
N GLY A 84 4.16 18.51 -1.03
CA GLY A 84 2.70 18.42 -1.12
C GLY A 84 2.27 17.18 -1.89
N SER A 85 1.08 16.65 -1.55
CA SER A 85 0.36 15.78 -2.49
C SER A 85 -0.05 16.67 -3.67
N ASP A 86 0.87 16.90 -4.59
CA ASP A 86 0.55 17.52 -5.86
C ASP A 86 -0.32 16.53 -6.64
N ASP A 87 -1.26 17.04 -7.43
CA ASP A 87 -2.14 16.22 -8.29
C ASP A 87 -1.33 15.18 -9.08
N ALA A 88 -0.10 15.52 -9.49
CA ALA A 88 0.86 14.63 -10.15
C ALA A 88 1.15 13.32 -9.37
N THR A 89 1.28 13.37 -8.05
CA THR A 89 1.53 12.19 -7.22
C THR A 89 0.31 11.28 -7.16
N GLN A 90 -0.89 11.86 -7.07
CA GLN A 90 -2.15 11.11 -7.12
C GLN A 90 -2.38 10.47 -8.50
N TYR A 91 -2.07 11.19 -9.58
CA TYR A 91 -2.12 10.64 -10.93
C TYR A 91 -1.12 9.48 -11.10
N MET A 92 0.06 9.56 -10.49
CA MET A 92 1.03 8.46 -10.51
C MET A 92 0.52 7.22 -9.76
N SER A 93 -0.07 7.40 -8.56
CA SER A 93 -0.73 6.31 -7.84
C SER A 93 -1.85 5.67 -8.66
N LEU A 94 -2.70 6.50 -9.29
CA LEU A 94 -3.78 6.02 -10.15
C LEU A 94 -3.23 5.24 -11.35
N ALA A 95 -2.19 5.76 -12.01
CA ALA A 95 -1.55 5.10 -13.15
C ALA A 95 -0.98 3.73 -12.75
N LEU A 96 -0.35 3.61 -11.59
CA LEU A 96 0.15 2.33 -11.08
C LEU A 96 -0.98 1.34 -10.80
N VAL A 97 -2.09 1.79 -10.21
CA VAL A 97 -3.26 0.92 -9.96
C VAL A 97 -3.88 0.45 -11.28
N VAL A 98 -4.10 1.36 -12.24
CA VAL A 98 -4.63 1.00 -13.56
C VAL A 98 -3.68 0.04 -14.27
N LEU A 99 -2.37 0.29 -14.22
CA LEU A 99 -1.37 -0.59 -14.82
C LEU A 99 -1.43 -1.99 -14.20
N ALA A 100 -1.54 -2.12 -12.88
CA ALA A 100 -1.62 -3.41 -12.20
C ALA A 100 -2.90 -4.19 -12.52
N LEU A 101 -4.01 -3.50 -12.82
CA LEU A 101 -5.27 -4.14 -13.20
C LEU A 101 -5.28 -4.54 -14.67
N VAL A 102 -4.79 -3.68 -15.55
CA VAL A 102 -4.89 -3.87 -17.01
C VAL A 102 -3.77 -4.75 -17.55
N GLN A 103 -2.54 -4.60 -17.06
CA GLN A 103 -1.38 -5.28 -17.63
C GLN A 103 -1.49 -6.81 -17.63
N PRO A 104 -1.94 -7.50 -16.55
CA PRO A 104 -2.08 -8.95 -16.55
C PRO A 104 -3.02 -9.46 -17.66
N ILE A 105 -4.13 -8.74 -17.87
CA ILE A 105 -5.14 -9.07 -18.87
C ILE A 105 -4.57 -8.80 -20.26
N LEU A 106 -3.97 -7.63 -20.45
CA LEU A 106 -3.43 -7.21 -21.74
C LEU A 106 -2.31 -8.16 -22.20
N SER A 107 -1.38 -8.54 -21.32
CA SER A 107 -0.32 -9.48 -21.70
C SER A 107 -0.86 -10.89 -21.95
N GLY A 108 -1.87 -11.34 -21.19
CA GLY A 108 -2.59 -12.58 -21.45
C GLY A 108 -3.19 -12.62 -22.85
N PHE A 109 -3.96 -11.60 -23.23
CA PHE A 109 -4.57 -11.54 -24.57
C PHE A 109 -3.56 -11.34 -25.70
N LEU A 110 -2.48 -10.57 -25.50
CA LEU A 110 -1.50 -10.31 -26.56
C LEU A 110 -0.58 -11.51 -26.82
N LEU A 111 -0.16 -12.21 -25.78
CA LEU A 111 0.83 -13.29 -25.88
C LEU A 111 0.18 -14.68 -25.96
N PHE A 112 -1.03 -14.84 -25.43
CA PHE A 112 -1.72 -16.12 -25.27
C PHE A 112 -3.17 -16.03 -25.78
N PHE A 113 -3.39 -15.32 -26.88
CA PHE A 113 -4.72 -15.03 -27.43
C PHE A 113 -5.59 -16.29 -27.58
N GLU A 114 -5.06 -17.36 -28.17
CA GLU A 114 -5.82 -18.60 -28.40
C GLU A 114 -6.29 -19.27 -27.11
N TYR A 115 -5.52 -19.13 -26.02
CA TYR A 115 -5.90 -19.67 -24.72
C TYR A 115 -6.91 -18.75 -24.00
N PHE A 116 -6.63 -17.44 -23.96
CA PHE A 116 -7.45 -16.47 -23.23
C PHE A 116 -8.80 -16.17 -23.89
N ALA A 117 -8.85 -16.12 -25.23
CA ALA A 117 -10.08 -15.83 -25.97
C ALA A 117 -11.10 -16.98 -25.89
N ASN A 118 -10.63 -18.20 -25.66
CA ASN A 118 -11.46 -19.40 -25.59
C ASN A 118 -11.69 -19.89 -24.15
N ASP A 119 -11.17 -19.18 -23.14
CA ASP A 119 -11.35 -19.53 -21.73
C ASP A 119 -12.78 -19.20 -21.26
N PRO A 120 -13.63 -20.20 -20.97
CA PRO A 120 -15.01 -19.96 -20.56
C PRO A 120 -15.12 -19.29 -19.18
N LEU A 121 -14.04 -19.31 -18.39
CA LEU A 121 -13.95 -18.73 -17.06
C LEU A 121 -13.20 -17.39 -17.04
N ILE A 122 -12.89 -16.80 -18.20
CA ILE A 122 -12.05 -15.59 -18.31
C ILE A 122 -12.53 -14.44 -17.40
N VAL A 123 -13.84 -14.24 -17.29
CA VAL A 123 -14.42 -13.18 -16.44
C VAL A 123 -14.13 -13.44 -14.96
N VAL A 124 -14.20 -14.71 -14.51
CA VAL A 124 -13.87 -15.09 -13.14
C VAL A 124 -12.38 -14.84 -12.88
N TRP A 125 -11.51 -15.19 -13.83
CA TRP A 125 -10.07 -14.98 -13.71
C TRP A 125 -9.66 -13.52 -13.72
N VAL A 126 -10.34 -12.68 -14.50
CA VAL A 126 -10.17 -11.21 -14.47
C VAL A 126 -10.50 -10.67 -13.06
N ILE A 127 -11.64 -11.05 -12.50
CA ILE A 127 -12.05 -10.61 -11.16
C ILE A 127 -11.07 -11.13 -10.08
N ALA A 128 -10.68 -12.40 -10.17
CA ALA A 128 -9.70 -13.00 -9.25
C ALA A 128 -8.34 -12.29 -9.34
N SER A 129 -7.90 -11.94 -10.55
CA SER A 129 -6.64 -11.22 -10.78
C SER A 129 -6.69 -9.79 -10.21
N PHE A 130 -7.86 -9.15 -10.16
CA PHE A 130 -8.03 -7.85 -9.52
C PHE A 130 -7.86 -7.90 -8.01
N ALA A 131 -8.12 -9.05 -7.38
CA ALA A 131 -7.92 -9.21 -5.95
C ALA A 131 -6.43 -9.12 -5.56
N ALA A 132 -5.51 -9.54 -6.43
CA ALA A 132 -4.07 -9.53 -6.15
C ALA A 132 -3.52 -8.12 -5.82
N PRO A 133 -3.67 -7.09 -6.67
CA PRO A 133 -3.24 -5.73 -6.31
C PRO A 133 -4.02 -5.15 -5.12
N SER A 134 -5.31 -5.48 -4.95
CA SER A 134 -6.10 -5.00 -3.81
C SER A 134 -5.60 -5.54 -2.48
N VAL A 135 -5.31 -6.83 -2.40
CA VAL A 135 -4.76 -7.46 -1.19
C VAL A 135 -3.34 -6.96 -0.93
N GLY A 136 -2.51 -6.85 -1.97
CA GLY A 136 -1.16 -6.29 -1.86
C GLY A 136 -1.17 -4.86 -1.30
N LEU A 137 -2.03 -3.99 -1.84
CA LEU A 137 -2.22 -2.63 -1.34
C LEU A 137 -2.71 -2.60 0.12
N THR A 138 -3.64 -3.49 0.47
CA THR A 138 -4.17 -3.59 1.84
C THR A 138 -3.07 -3.96 2.83
N VAL A 139 -2.21 -4.92 2.49
CA VAL A 139 -1.04 -5.28 3.31
C VAL A 139 -0.08 -4.11 3.43
N ALA A 140 0.17 -3.38 2.34
CA ALA A 140 1.00 -2.18 2.38
C ALA A 140 0.42 -1.11 3.33
N MET A 141 -0.92 -0.94 3.33
CA MET A 141 -1.58 -0.01 4.24
C MET A 141 -1.43 -0.44 5.71
N PHE A 142 -1.53 -1.73 6.02
CA PHE A 142 -1.31 -2.22 7.37
C PHE A 142 0.12 -2.01 7.87
N ASP A 143 1.13 -2.31 7.03
CA ASP A 143 2.53 -2.02 7.36
C ASP A 143 2.71 -0.53 7.65
N ARG A 144 2.07 0.31 6.84
CA ARG A 144 2.15 1.75 6.99
C ARG A 144 1.50 2.24 8.28
N THR A 145 0.28 1.79 8.58
CA THR A 145 -0.42 2.11 9.83
C THR A 145 0.39 1.66 11.04
N ALA A 146 1.05 0.50 10.97
CA ALA A 146 1.92 0.02 12.04
C ALA A 146 3.16 0.92 12.25
N SER A 147 3.77 1.41 11.16
CA SER A 147 4.88 2.38 11.26
C SER A 147 4.43 3.68 11.92
N ILE A 148 3.32 4.27 11.47
CA ILE A 148 2.76 5.49 12.06
C ILE A 148 2.44 5.28 13.55
N ALA A 149 1.90 4.12 13.92
CA ALA A 149 1.63 3.80 15.32
C ALA A 149 2.92 3.74 16.17
N SER A 150 4.03 3.23 15.61
CA SER A 150 5.35 3.27 16.24
C SER A 150 5.83 4.71 16.43
N ASP A 151 5.66 5.57 15.43
CA ASP A 151 6.08 6.98 15.49
C ASP A 151 5.25 7.75 16.52
N LEU A 152 3.95 7.47 16.62
CA LEU A 152 3.08 8.02 17.66
C LEU A 152 3.53 7.58 19.05
N ARG A 153 3.89 6.30 19.26
CA ARG A 153 4.43 5.83 20.56
C ARG A 153 5.67 6.61 20.97
N LEU A 154 6.57 6.85 20.03
CA LEU A 154 7.79 7.62 20.28
C LEU A 154 7.47 9.09 20.55
N TYR A 155 6.61 9.73 19.75
CA TYR A 155 6.21 11.12 19.95
C TYR A 155 5.60 11.36 21.33
N PHE A 156 4.63 10.51 21.70
CA PHE A 156 3.96 10.59 22.98
C PHE A 156 4.82 10.14 24.16
N SER A 157 6.01 9.54 23.93
CA SER A 157 6.95 9.27 25.02
C SER A 157 7.38 10.56 25.74
N VAL A 158 7.43 11.68 25.02
CA VAL A 158 7.84 13.00 25.51
C VAL A 158 6.69 14.02 25.54
N HIS A 159 5.67 13.86 24.68
CA HIS A 159 4.57 14.81 24.54
C HIS A 159 3.25 14.28 25.14
N GLU A 160 2.40 15.18 25.65
CA GLU A 160 1.08 14.81 26.19
C GLU A 160 -0.04 14.89 25.16
N THR A 161 0.09 15.75 24.14
CA THR A 161 -0.97 16.04 23.17
C THR A 161 -0.40 16.30 21.78
N LEU A 162 -1.12 15.85 20.75
CA LEU A 162 -0.87 16.15 19.35
C LEU A 162 -2.13 16.77 18.74
N ASN A 163 -2.05 18.00 18.25
CA ASN A 163 -3.17 18.63 17.54
C ASN A 163 -2.97 18.50 16.02
N MET A 164 -3.77 17.64 15.39
CA MET A 164 -3.69 17.36 13.96
C MET A 164 -3.99 18.59 13.09
N SER A 165 -4.80 19.55 13.57
CA SER A 165 -5.08 20.78 12.81
C SER A 165 -3.88 21.74 12.75
N LYS A 166 -2.85 21.51 13.57
CA LYS A 166 -1.59 22.27 13.59
C LYS A 166 -0.47 21.62 12.77
N LEU A 167 -0.70 20.45 12.19
CA LEU A 167 0.29 19.78 11.36
C LEU A 167 0.37 20.47 10.00
N ASP A 168 1.51 21.10 9.73
CA ASP A 168 1.69 21.91 8.51
C ASP A 168 1.61 21.07 7.23
N TRP A 169 1.90 19.77 7.27
CA TRP A 169 1.74 18.87 6.13
C TRP A 169 0.29 18.40 5.89
N LEU A 170 -0.62 18.67 6.83
CA LEU A 170 -2.08 18.58 6.62
C LEU A 170 -2.65 19.91 6.11
N ARG A 171 -1.87 21.01 6.17
CA ARG A 171 -2.23 22.32 5.64
C ARG A 171 -1.70 22.45 4.21
N GLY A 172 -2.47 23.06 3.31
CA GLY A 172 -2.07 23.28 1.92
C GLY A 172 -2.26 22.08 0.98
N VAL A 173 -2.81 20.96 1.45
CA VAL A 173 -3.30 19.87 0.60
C VAL A 173 -4.82 19.96 0.42
N GLY A 174 -5.32 19.47 -0.72
CA GLY A 174 -6.76 19.44 -0.99
C GLY A 174 -7.56 18.73 0.11
N PRO A 175 -8.82 19.12 0.36
CA PRO A 175 -9.60 18.68 1.52
C PRO A 175 -9.76 17.15 1.60
N ARG A 176 -9.85 16.45 0.46
CA ARG A 176 -9.92 14.98 0.41
C ARG A 176 -8.66 14.31 0.95
N THR A 177 -7.50 14.81 0.54
CA THR A 177 -6.20 14.28 0.95
C THR A 177 -5.96 14.51 2.44
N ALA A 178 -6.34 15.69 2.95
CA ALA A 178 -6.25 16.00 4.37
C ALA A 178 -7.11 15.04 5.21
N THR A 179 -8.37 14.81 4.82
CA THR A 179 -9.28 13.87 5.50
C THR A 179 -8.72 12.44 5.50
N TYR A 180 -8.20 11.98 4.36
CA TYR A 180 -7.64 10.63 4.25
C TYR A 180 -6.42 10.44 5.16
N ARG A 181 -5.53 11.43 5.22
CA ARG A 181 -4.34 11.42 6.09
C ARG A 181 -4.70 11.50 7.57
N MET A 182 -5.65 12.35 7.94
CA MET A 182 -6.19 12.39 9.30
C MET A 182 -6.77 11.03 9.68
N GLY A 183 -7.56 10.41 8.79
CA GLY A 183 -8.12 9.07 9.03
C GLY A 183 -7.04 8.00 9.25
N MET A 184 -5.89 8.09 8.58
CA MET A 184 -4.77 7.19 8.82
C MET A 184 -4.07 7.42 10.17
N LEU A 185 -3.86 8.67 10.56
CA LEU A 185 -3.35 9.01 11.89
C LEU A 185 -4.29 8.53 12.99
N GLU A 186 -5.59 8.76 12.81
CA GLU A 186 -6.63 8.30 13.74
C GLU A 186 -6.64 6.77 13.86
N SER A 187 -6.59 6.06 12.72
CA SER A 187 -6.51 4.61 12.68
C SER A 187 -5.25 4.09 13.39
N ALA A 188 -4.10 4.72 13.15
CA ALA A 188 -2.85 4.37 13.81
C ALA A 188 -2.88 4.63 15.32
N ALA A 189 -3.45 5.77 15.75
CA ALA A 189 -3.55 6.14 17.16
C ALA A 189 -4.41 5.16 17.96
N ARG A 190 -5.51 4.63 17.37
CA ARG A 190 -6.33 3.58 18.00
C ARG A 190 -5.56 2.29 18.29
N ASN A 191 -4.47 2.03 17.57
CA ASN A 191 -3.61 0.86 17.78
C ASN A 191 -2.47 1.12 18.78
N VAL A 192 -2.46 2.28 19.44
CA VAL A 192 -1.50 2.62 20.50
C VAL A 192 -2.24 2.71 21.83
N GLY A 193 -1.88 1.81 22.76
CA GLY A 193 -2.43 1.82 24.11
C GLY A 193 -2.13 3.13 24.85
N GLY A 194 -3.14 3.66 25.54
CA GLY A 194 -3.03 4.91 26.30
C GLY A 194 -3.05 6.18 25.45
N LEU A 195 -3.52 6.12 24.19
CA LEU A 195 -3.86 7.30 23.41
C LEU A 195 -5.38 7.41 23.21
N ARG A 196 -5.91 8.61 23.37
CA ARG A 196 -7.32 8.96 23.14
C ARG A 196 -7.45 9.94 21.99
N LEU A 197 -8.47 9.74 21.17
CA LEU A 197 -8.87 10.68 20.13
C LEU A 197 -9.98 11.60 20.65
N SER A 198 -9.79 12.91 20.54
CA SER A 198 -10.75 13.96 20.91
C SER A 198 -10.83 14.97 19.77
N GLY A 199 -11.74 14.74 18.81
CA GLY A 199 -11.82 15.52 17.58
C GLY A 199 -10.50 15.47 16.80
N HIS A 200 -9.87 16.64 16.58
CA HIS A 200 -8.57 16.73 15.90
C HIS A 200 -7.36 16.59 16.84
N ILE A 201 -7.56 16.21 18.10
CA ILE A 201 -6.49 16.10 19.10
C ILE A 201 -6.32 14.62 19.46
N ILE A 202 -5.07 14.17 19.48
CA ILE A 202 -4.65 12.91 20.06
C ILE A 202 -4.00 13.22 21.40
N GLU A 203 -4.49 12.61 22.48
CA GLU A 203 -4.05 12.88 23.85
C GLU A 203 -3.54 11.61 24.50
N ARG A 204 -2.51 11.71 25.36
CA ARG A 204 -2.09 10.59 26.19
C ARG A 204 -3.03 10.43 27.38
N GLU A 205 -3.62 9.25 27.53
CA GLU A 205 -4.38 8.88 28.72
C GLU A 205 -3.42 8.61 29.89
N ARG A 206 -3.57 9.39 30.96
CA ARG A 206 -2.70 9.28 32.15
C ARG A 206 -2.92 8.00 32.95
N GLU A 207 -4.05 7.31 32.79
CA GLU A 207 -4.41 6.12 33.57
C GLU A 207 -3.70 4.82 33.13
N TYR A 208 -3.28 4.67 31.88
CA TYR A 208 -2.70 3.41 31.38
C TYR A 208 -1.17 3.31 31.45
N PHE A 209 -0.44 4.44 31.59
CA PHE A 209 1.03 4.42 31.63
C PHE A 209 1.64 4.08 33.01
N GLN A 210 0.81 3.92 34.05
CA GLN A 210 1.26 3.52 35.39
C GLN A 210 1.32 1.99 35.59
N LEU A 211 0.74 1.19 34.68
CA LEU A 211 0.64 -0.27 34.83
C LEU A 211 1.77 -1.05 34.14
N THR A 212 2.71 -0.37 33.49
CA THR A 212 3.84 -0.98 32.76
C THR A 212 5.21 -0.46 33.24
N LYS A 213 5.35 -0.29 34.56
CA LYS A 213 6.67 -0.17 35.20
C LYS A 213 7.16 -1.53 35.67
#